data_AF-A0A5N6LER2-F1
#
_entry.id   AF-A0A5N6LER2-F1
#
_cell.length_a   1.000
_cell.length_b   1.000
_cell.length_c   1.000
_cell.angle_alpha   90.00
_cell.angle_beta   90.00
_cell.angle_gamma   90.00
#
_symmetry.space_group_name_H-M   'P 1'
#
loop_
_entity.id
_entity.type
_entity.pdbx_description
1 polymer ?
#
loop_
_entity_poly.entity_id
_entity_poly.type
_entity_poly.pdbx_seq_one_letter_code
_entity_poly.pdbx_strand_id
1 'polypeptide(L)'
;MAPDAVEFDGSSSSFKKVCVMGAGGCFGSALVHHLLQRGYFVHAAVNTQVEMQSMNADGKNLRVFHTDPLDYHSILKALEGCYGLFYSFEPPSDQPFYDESMAEMEVRAAHNVLEACAQTDTIDKVVFTSSASAVIWRDPSDSSPSSSDVDERNWSNVNFCKKFKLWYGLSKTLAEKTAWALAMDRGCFCLRSILCFNHVVNCNEDAVKLAKMLLPPDVSSLTQYYSRGEQDGVTKNKQQEAQQAHG
;
A
#
# COMPACT_ATOMS: atom_id res chain seq x y z
N MET A 1 -32.90 -24.02 15.33
CA MET A 1 -31.54 -24.04 15.89
C MET A 1 -30.65 -23.27 14.94
N ALA A 2 -30.47 -21.98 15.24
CA ALA A 2 -29.44 -21.16 14.60
C ALA A 2 -28.15 -21.32 15.43
N PRO A 3 -26.96 -21.36 14.82
CA PRO A 3 -25.73 -21.45 15.59
C PRO A 3 -25.48 -20.11 16.31
N ASP A 4 -25.02 -20.23 17.54
CA ASP A 4 -24.83 -19.17 18.51
C ASP A 4 -23.81 -18.11 18.04
N ALA A 5 -24.10 -16.87 18.41
CA ALA A 5 -23.20 -15.73 18.24
C ALA A 5 -21.90 -15.99 19.00
N VAL A 6 -20.77 -15.94 18.29
CA VAL A 6 -19.45 -15.93 18.92
C VAL A 6 -19.28 -14.59 19.61
N GLU A 7 -19.44 -14.58 20.93
CA GLU A 7 -19.12 -13.45 21.79
C GLU A 7 -17.62 -13.12 21.65
N PHE A 8 -17.32 -11.88 21.28
CA PHE A 8 -15.96 -11.39 21.15
C PHE A 8 -15.48 -10.93 22.54
N ASP A 9 -14.76 -11.81 23.24
CA ASP A 9 -14.18 -11.51 24.55
C ASP A 9 -13.09 -10.42 24.44
N GLY A 10 -13.31 -9.31 25.13
CA GLY A 10 -12.44 -8.15 25.21
C GLY A 10 -11.29 -8.34 26.20
N SER A 11 -10.41 -9.32 25.94
CA SER A 11 -9.26 -9.61 26.81
C SER A 11 -8.01 -9.94 25.98
N SER A 12 -7.09 -8.97 25.92
CA SER A 12 -5.84 -8.87 25.14
C SER A 12 -6.00 -8.07 23.84
N SER A 13 -5.79 -6.75 23.91
CA SER A 13 -5.51 -5.94 22.73
C SER A 13 -4.12 -6.33 22.19
N SER A 14 -4.02 -7.48 21.52
CA SER A 14 -2.86 -7.80 20.71
C SER A 14 -2.72 -6.66 19.70
N PHE A 15 -1.62 -5.92 19.77
CA PHE A 15 -1.34 -4.90 18.76
C PHE A 15 -1.43 -5.58 17.40
N LYS A 16 -2.37 -5.13 16.56
CA LYS A 16 -2.55 -5.69 15.22
C LYS A 16 -1.24 -5.52 14.48
N LYS A 17 -0.54 -6.63 14.25
CA LYS A 17 0.73 -6.64 13.57
C LYS A 17 0.49 -6.62 12.07
N VAL A 18 1.14 -5.71 11.36
CA VAL A 18 1.01 -5.58 9.90
C VAL A 18 2.38 -5.53 9.26
N CYS A 19 2.48 -6.11 8.06
CA CYS A 19 3.67 -6.03 7.24
C CYS A 19 3.49 -4.93 6.17
N VAL A 20 4.51 -4.10 5.97
CA VAL A 20 4.61 -3.18 4.84
C VAL A 20 5.80 -3.62 4.02
N MET A 21 5.54 -4.17 2.83
CA MET A 21 6.57 -4.56 1.88
C MET A 21 6.74 -3.48 0.82
N GLY A 22 8.00 -3.09 0.59
CA GLY A 22 8.33 -1.83 -0.09
C GLY A 22 8.34 -0.65 0.88
N ALA A 23 8.65 -0.89 2.16
CA ALA A 23 8.70 0.15 3.18
C ALA A 23 9.77 1.23 2.87
N GLY A 24 10.80 0.87 2.11
CA GLY A 24 11.90 1.74 1.64
C GLY A 24 11.45 2.96 0.85
N GLY A 25 10.34 2.82 0.16
CA GLY A 25 9.81 3.81 -0.76
C GLY A 25 9.27 5.08 -0.12
N CYS A 26 9.05 6.09 -0.96
CA CYS A 26 8.37 7.32 -0.55
C CYS A 26 6.98 7.03 0.03
N PHE A 27 6.21 6.16 -0.63
CA PHE A 27 4.89 5.74 -0.15
C PHE A 27 4.98 4.81 1.06
N GLY A 28 5.88 3.82 1.01
CA GLY A 28 6.04 2.83 2.08
C GLY A 28 6.44 3.45 3.41
N SER A 29 7.43 4.35 3.40
CA SER A 29 7.92 5.02 4.61
C SER A 29 6.85 5.92 5.25
N ALA A 30 6.10 6.65 4.43
CA ALA A 30 4.94 7.42 4.91
C ALA A 30 3.88 6.50 5.51
N LEU A 31 3.56 5.38 4.85
CA LEU A 31 2.58 4.42 5.36
C LEU A 31 3.01 3.81 6.71
N VAL A 32 4.27 3.42 6.84
CA VAL A 32 4.85 2.93 8.11
C VAL A 32 4.68 3.97 9.21
N HIS A 33 5.00 5.24 8.94
CA HIS A 33 4.85 6.31 9.92
C HIS A 33 3.40 6.45 10.42
N HIS A 34 2.42 6.44 9.51
CA HIS A 34 1.01 6.57 9.86
C HIS A 34 0.48 5.35 10.62
N LEU A 35 0.92 4.14 10.27
CA LEU A 35 0.54 2.92 10.98
C LEU A 35 1.09 2.94 12.43
N LEU A 36 2.34 3.36 12.61
CA LEU A 36 2.96 3.49 13.94
C LEU A 36 2.24 4.55 14.79
N GLN A 37 1.88 5.71 14.23
CA GLN A 37 1.10 6.74 14.93
C GLN A 37 -0.27 6.23 15.40
N ARG A 38 -0.86 5.29 14.67
CA ARG A 38 -2.13 4.63 15.04
C ARG A 38 -1.95 3.49 16.04
N GLY A 39 -0.73 3.24 16.51
CA GLY A 39 -0.43 2.21 17.50
C GLY A 39 -0.28 0.80 16.91
N TYR A 40 -0.14 0.65 15.60
CA TYR A 40 0.13 -0.67 15.00
C TYR A 40 1.56 -1.12 15.29
N PHE A 41 1.75 -2.45 15.35
CA PHE A 41 3.08 -3.03 15.27
C PHE A 41 3.41 -3.29 13.79
N VAL A 42 4.49 -2.71 13.29
CA VAL A 42 4.82 -2.71 11.86
C VAL A 42 6.07 -3.53 11.61
N HIS A 43 5.95 -4.52 10.73
CA HIS A 43 7.07 -5.18 10.07
C HIS A 43 7.37 -4.42 8.77
N ALA A 44 8.43 -3.62 8.75
CA ALA A 44 8.87 -2.91 7.56
C ALA A 44 9.84 -3.78 6.76
N ALA A 45 9.41 -4.28 5.60
CA ALA A 45 10.24 -5.03 4.68
C ALA A 45 10.88 -4.08 3.66
N VAL A 46 12.21 -4.01 3.68
CA VAL A 46 13.06 -3.15 2.84
C VAL A 46 13.98 -4.00 1.99
N ASN A 47 14.34 -3.49 0.81
CA ASN A 47 15.14 -4.25 -0.15
C ASN A 47 16.64 -3.89 -0.06
N THR A 48 16.97 -2.73 0.50
CA THR A 48 18.36 -2.27 0.60
C THR A 48 18.79 -1.99 2.04
N GLN A 49 20.09 -2.12 2.28
CA GLN A 49 20.69 -1.81 3.57
C GLN A 49 20.65 -0.30 3.89
N VAL A 50 20.59 0.56 2.87
CA VAL A 50 20.45 2.02 3.03
C VAL A 50 19.06 2.37 3.55
N GLU A 51 18.01 1.77 2.99
CA GLU A 51 16.64 1.92 3.48
C GLU A 51 16.49 1.39 4.91
N MET A 52 17.18 0.30 5.24
CA MET A 52 17.18 -0.24 6.60
C MET A 52 17.73 0.77 7.62
N GLN A 53 18.78 1.51 7.25
CA GLN A 53 19.38 2.53 8.11
C GLN A 53 18.50 3.77 8.25
N SER A 54 17.81 4.19 7.18
CA SER A 54 16.90 5.34 7.24
C SER A 54 15.63 5.06 8.05
N MET A 55 15.20 3.80 8.11
CA MET A 55 14.00 3.38 8.85
C MET A 55 14.25 2.86 10.26
N ASN A 56 15.50 2.80 10.73
CA ASN A 56 15.80 2.54 12.13
C ASN A 56 15.38 3.76 12.99
N ALA A 57 14.08 3.94 13.12
CA ALA A 57 13.49 4.74 14.16
C ALA A 57 13.45 3.88 15.43
N ASP A 58 13.87 4.43 16.57
CA ASP A 58 13.84 3.82 17.92
C ASP A 58 12.40 3.54 18.45
N GLY A 59 11.47 3.21 17.56
CA GLY A 59 10.10 2.88 17.87
C GLY A 59 9.97 1.44 18.34
N LYS A 60 9.50 1.25 19.58
CA LYS A 60 9.21 -0.08 20.17
C LYS A 60 8.25 -0.95 19.34
N ASN A 61 7.53 -0.35 18.40
CA ASN A 61 6.51 -0.99 17.57
C ASN A 61 6.95 -1.21 16.12
N LEU A 62 8.22 -0.95 15.77
CA LEU A 62 8.77 -1.13 14.43
C LEU A 62 9.82 -2.24 14.43
N ARG A 63 9.71 -3.19 13.49
CA ARG A 63 10.76 -4.14 13.16
C ARG A 63 11.08 -4.06 11.68
N VAL A 64 12.35 -3.85 11.36
CA VAL A 64 12.81 -3.77 9.97
C VAL A 64 13.36 -5.12 9.55
N PHE A 65 12.92 -5.60 8.38
CA PHE A 65 13.34 -6.85 7.76
C PHE A 65 14.00 -6.54 6.42
N HIS A 66 15.15 -7.15 6.17
CA HIS A 66 15.67 -7.22 4.82
C HIS A 66 14.89 -8.29 4.05
N THR A 67 14.26 -7.91 2.95
CA THR A 67 13.43 -8.80 2.14
C THR A 67 13.72 -8.56 0.68
N ASP A 68 14.13 -9.63 0.00
CA ASP A 68 14.21 -9.66 -1.47
C ASP A 68 12.87 -10.22 -1.99
N PRO A 69 12.13 -9.49 -2.85
CA PRO A 69 10.87 -9.96 -3.43
C PRO A 69 10.98 -11.27 -4.24
N LEU A 70 12.20 -11.68 -4.62
CA LEU A 70 12.47 -12.94 -5.30
C LEU A 70 12.94 -14.05 -4.34
N ASP A 71 13.29 -13.74 -3.09
CA ASP A 71 13.59 -14.73 -2.05
C ASP A 71 12.36 -14.98 -1.17
N TYR A 72 11.70 -16.09 -1.47
CA TYR A 72 10.51 -16.56 -0.76
C TYR A 72 10.72 -16.72 0.76
N HIS A 73 11.91 -17.13 1.21
CA HIS A 73 12.16 -17.33 2.63
C HIS A 73 12.24 -16.00 3.38
N SER A 74 12.87 -14.99 2.78
CA SER A 74 12.93 -13.63 3.34
C SER A 74 11.54 -13.01 3.48
N ILE A 75 10.63 -13.30 2.53
CA ILE A 75 9.24 -12.85 2.55
C ILE A 75 8.48 -13.48 3.71
N LEU A 76 8.51 -14.81 3.83
CA LEU A 76 7.81 -15.52 4.91
C LEU A 76 8.24 -15.03 6.29
N LYS A 77 9.54 -14.80 6.47
CA LYS A 77 10.09 -14.25 7.72
C LYS A 77 9.55 -12.86 8.06
N ALA A 78 9.33 -12.01 7.05
CA ALA A 78 8.74 -10.69 7.25
C ALA A 78 7.23 -10.77 7.55
N LEU A 79 6.52 -11.74 6.98
CA LEU A 79 5.09 -11.97 7.18
C LEU A 79 4.74 -12.64 8.51
N GLU A 80 5.70 -13.28 9.16
CA GLU A 80 5.47 -14.11 10.35
C GLU A 80 4.70 -13.38 11.47
N GLY A 81 3.51 -13.92 11.77
CA GLY A 81 2.60 -13.41 12.80
C GLY A 81 2.01 -12.03 12.50
N CYS A 82 2.01 -11.59 11.23
CA CYS A 82 1.28 -10.43 10.75
C CYS A 82 -0.16 -10.82 10.38
N TYR A 83 -1.10 -9.91 10.59
CA TYR A 83 -2.53 -10.08 10.29
C TYR A 83 -2.94 -9.44 8.96
N GLY A 84 -2.09 -8.56 8.43
CA GLY A 84 -2.30 -7.99 7.11
C GLY A 84 -1.01 -7.53 6.47
N LEU A 85 -1.03 -7.46 5.15
CA LEU A 85 0.06 -7.01 4.31
C LEU A 85 -0.34 -5.76 3.52
N PHE A 86 0.55 -4.78 3.49
CA PHE A 86 0.60 -3.72 2.51
C PHE A 86 1.73 -4.01 1.53
N TYR A 87 1.38 -4.26 0.28
CA TYR A 87 2.35 -4.52 -0.78
C TYR A 87 2.42 -3.33 -1.72
N SER A 88 3.61 -2.74 -1.83
CA SER A 88 3.93 -1.72 -2.81
C SER A 88 5.24 -2.11 -3.50
N PHE A 89 5.16 -2.41 -4.79
CA PHE A 89 6.36 -2.66 -5.58
C PHE A 89 6.97 -1.35 -6.07
N GLU A 90 8.26 -1.18 -5.79
CA GLU A 90 9.08 -0.09 -6.30
C GLU A 90 10.35 -0.67 -6.91
N PRO A 91 10.78 -0.22 -8.10
CA PRO A 91 12.00 -0.72 -8.72
C PRO A 91 13.22 -0.41 -7.83
N PRO A 92 14.23 -1.30 -7.84
CA PRO A 92 15.51 -1.05 -7.18
C PRO A 92 16.18 0.26 -7.65
N SER A 93 16.85 0.96 -6.74
CA SER A 93 17.49 2.26 -7.01
C SER A 93 18.58 2.21 -8.09
N ASP A 94 19.17 1.04 -8.33
CA ASP A 94 20.18 0.78 -9.35
C ASP A 94 19.59 0.57 -10.75
N GLN A 95 18.30 0.24 -10.87
CA GLN A 95 17.59 0.11 -12.15
C GLN A 95 16.22 0.82 -12.10
N PRO A 96 16.18 2.17 -12.13
CA PRO A 96 14.94 2.92 -12.00
C PRO A 96 14.06 2.90 -13.27
N PHE A 97 14.59 2.41 -14.40
CA PHE A 97 13.86 2.39 -15.68
C PHE A 97 13.02 1.13 -15.82
N TYR A 98 11.76 1.31 -16.21
CA TYR A 98 10.87 0.19 -16.56
C TYR A 98 11.15 -0.30 -17.97
N ASP A 99 11.72 -1.50 -18.05
CA ASP A 99 11.84 -2.29 -19.27
C ASP A 99 11.02 -3.60 -19.14
N GLU A 100 11.13 -4.46 -20.14
CA GLU A 100 10.46 -5.77 -20.14
C GLU A 100 10.91 -6.64 -18.96
N SER A 101 12.20 -6.60 -18.60
CA SER A 101 12.74 -7.41 -17.49
C SER A 101 12.22 -6.95 -16.13
N MET A 102 12.10 -5.64 -15.93
CA MET A 102 11.51 -5.05 -14.73
C MET A 102 10.02 -5.41 -14.64
N ALA A 103 9.31 -5.40 -15.77
CA ALA A 103 7.92 -5.81 -15.80
C ALA A 103 7.73 -7.28 -15.41
N GLU A 104 8.59 -8.18 -15.90
CA GLU A 104 8.58 -9.58 -15.47
C GLU A 104 8.94 -9.75 -13.99
N MET A 105 9.92 -8.99 -13.51
CA MET A 105 10.35 -9.01 -12.11
C MET A 105 9.21 -8.61 -11.18
N GLU A 106 8.51 -7.51 -11.47
CA GLU A 106 7.36 -7.06 -10.67
C GLU A 106 6.27 -8.12 -10.59
N VAL A 107 5.95 -8.79 -11.72
CA VAL A 107 4.95 -9.85 -11.75
C VAL A 107 5.37 -11.05 -10.90
N ARG A 108 6.64 -11.46 -10.98
CA ARG A 108 7.19 -12.56 -10.16
C ARG A 108 7.23 -12.20 -8.68
N ALA A 109 7.62 -10.97 -8.36
CA ALA A 109 7.60 -10.45 -7.00
C ALA A 109 6.18 -10.48 -6.43
N ALA A 110 5.19 -9.96 -7.15
CA ALA A 110 3.80 -9.99 -6.74
C ALA A 110 3.29 -11.42 -6.50
N HIS A 111 3.63 -12.34 -7.40
CA HIS A 111 3.31 -13.76 -7.24
C HIS A 111 3.90 -14.35 -5.95
N ASN A 112 5.21 -14.20 -5.75
CA ASN A 112 5.90 -14.76 -4.58
C ASN A 112 5.34 -14.23 -3.27
N VAL A 113 5.05 -12.94 -3.21
CA VAL A 113 4.54 -12.28 -2.01
C VAL A 113 3.14 -12.76 -1.66
N LEU A 114 2.27 -12.86 -2.65
CA LEU A 114 0.89 -13.28 -2.43
C LEU A 114 0.79 -14.79 -2.16
N GLU A 115 1.66 -15.58 -2.79
CA GLU A 115 1.82 -16.99 -2.44
C GLU A 115 2.27 -17.15 -0.99
N ALA A 116 3.24 -16.34 -0.54
CA ALA A 116 3.70 -16.37 0.84
C ALA A 116 2.60 -15.94 1.83
N CYS A 117 1.77 -14.97 1.45
CA CYS A 117 0.57 -14.62 2.23
C CYS A 117 -0.40 -15.80 2.33
N ALA A 118 -0.63 -16.53 1.24
CA ALA A 118 -1.51 -17.69 1.25
C ALA A 118 -1.00 -18.84 2.13
N GLN A 119 0.32 -18.95 2.30
CA GLN A 119 0.94 -19.94 3.21
C GLN A 119 1.06 -19.43 4.66
N THR A 120 0.72 -18.18 4.93
CA THR A 120 0.83 -17.59 6.27
C THR A 120 -0.55 -17.57 6.92
N ASP A 121 -0.82 -18.50 7.83
CA ASP A 121 -2.13 -18.71 8.47
C ASP A 121 -2.71 -17.47 9.17
N THR A 122 -1.88 -16.51 9.56
CA THR A 122 -2.33 -15.31 10.27
C THR A 122 -2.78 -14.18 9.35
N ILE A 123 -2.44 -14.22 8.05
CA ILE A 123 -2.73 -13.13 7.12
C ILE A 123 -4.18 -13.23 6.63
N ASP A 124 -5.01 -12.28 7.07
CA ASP A 124 -6.42 -12.23 6.66
C ASP A 124 -6.68 -11.23 5.53
N LYS A 125 -5.82 -10.21 5.40
CA LYS A 125 -6.03 -9.08 4.50
C LYS A 125 -4.76 -8.68 3.78
N VAL A 126 -4.87 -8.55 2.46
CA VAL A 126 -3.78 -8.04 1.64
C VAL A 126 -4.24 -6.80 0.90
N VAL A 127 -3.40 -5.78 0.96
CA VAL A 127 -3.59 -4.51 0.30
C VAL A 127 -2.52 -4.37 -0.76
N PHE A 128 -2.95 -4.44 -2.00
CA PHE A 128 -2.08 -4.40 -3.16
C PHE A 128 -2.11 -3.00 -3.77
N THR A 129 -0.94 -2.39 -3.91
CA THR A 129 -0.81 -1.05 -4.48
C THR A 129 -0.69 -1.16 -6.00
N SER A 130 -1.80 -0.94 -6.70
CA SER A 130 -1.84 -0.88 -8.15
C SER A 130 -1.62 0.55 -8.66
N SER A 131 -1.75 0.77 -9.97
CA SER A 131 -1.62 2.08 -10.61
C SER A 131 -2.76 2.34 -11.59
N ALA A 132 -3.09 3.61 -11.81
CA ALA A 132 -3.98 4.01 -12.90
C ALA A 132 -3.54 3.47 -14.28
N SER A 133 -2.23 3.23 -14.46
CA SER A 133 -1.69 2.59 -15.67
C SER A 133 -2.24 1.17 -15.89
N ALA A 134 -2.77 0.50 -14.86
CA ALA A 134 -3.43 -0.80 -14.97
C ALA A 134 -4.82 -0.73 -15.61
N VAL A 135 -5.37 0.47 -15.81
CA VAL A 135 -6.76 0.71 -16.23
C VAL A 135 -6.87 1.56 -17.52
N ILE A 136 -5.98 2.54 -17.72
CA ILE A 136 -6.14 3.57 -18.76
C ILE A 136 -5.70 3.15 -20.18
N TRP A 137 -4.83 2.14 -20.33
CA TRP A 137 -4.23 1.82 -21.64
C TRP A 137 -5.10 0.89 -22.45
N ARG A 138 -5.91 1.43 -23.35
CA ARG A 138 -6.81 0.66 -24.22
C ARG A 138 -6.62 1.06 -25.69
N ASP A 139 -6.95 0.14 -26.59
CA ASP A 139 -6.98 0.49 -28.01
C ASP A 139 -8.12 1.51 -28.24
N PRO A 140 -7.86 2.64 -28.91
CA PRO A 140 -8.91 3.60 -29.25
C PRO A 140 -10.06 2.95 -30.04
N SER A 141 -9.78 1.88 -30.79
CA SER A 141 -10.80 1.13 -31.54
C SER A 141 -11.66 0.19 -30.68
N ASP A 142 -11.22 -0.16 -29.47
CA ASP A 142 -12.00 -0.93 -28.48
C ASP A 142 -12.96 -0.05 -27.65
N SER A 143 -12.92 1.28 -27.84
CA SER A 143 -13.82 2.18 -27.14
C SER A 143 -15.24 2.08 -27.71
N SER A 144 -16.13 1.39 -26.99
CA SER A 144 -17.57 1.56 -27.22
C SER A 144 -17.92 3.04 -27.03
N PRO A 145 -18.75 3.66 -27.89
CA PRO A 145 -18.89 5.11 -27.98
C PRO A 145 -19.70 5.77 -26.84
N SER A 146 -19.75 5.19 -25.63
CA SER A 146 -20.70 5.63 -24.59
C SER A 146 -20.19 5.78 -23.15
N SER A 147 -18.89 5.74 -22.86
CA SER A 147 -18.43 6.22 -21.55
C SER A 147 -16.99 6.75 -21.61
N SER A 148 -16.85 8.07 -21.51
CA SER A 148 -15.59 8.76 -21.17
C SER A 148 -15.07 8.43 -19.77
N ASP A 149 -15.88 7.72 -18.97
CA ASP A 149 -15.59 7.44 -17.57
C ASP A 149 -14.83 6.13 -17.46
N VAL A 150 -13.63 6.23 -16.88
CA VAL A 150 -12.79 5.08 -16.52
C VAL A 150 -13.14 4.68 -15.10
N ASP A 151 -13.58 3.45 -14.88
CA ASP A 151 -13.94 2.89 -13.57
C ASP A 151 -13.05 1.69 -13.18
N GLU A 152 -13.20 1.19 -11.96
CA GLU A 152 -12.41 0.07 -11.41
C GLU A 152 -12.70 -1.28 -12.09
N ARG A 153 -13.66 -1.34 -13.03
CA ARG A 153 -13.96 -2.54 -13.82
C ARG A 153 -13.15 -2.56 -15.11
N ASN A 154 -12.54 -1.45 -15.49
CA ASN A 154 -11.69 -1.37 -16.66
C ASN A 154 -10.30 -1.97 -16.40
N TRP A 155 -9.72 -2.52 -17.46
CA TRP A 155 -8.35 -3.04 -17.44
C TRP A 155 -7.62 -2.56 -18.68
N SER A 156 -6.35 -2.26 -18.51
CA SER A 156 -5.43 -2.00 -19.60
C SER A 156 -5.26 -3.25 -20.48
N ASN A 157 -5.17 -3.02 -21.78
CA ASN A 157 -4.97 -4.06 -22.79
C ASN A 157 -3.48 -4.44 -22.84
N VAL A 158 -3.18 -5.68 -22.42
CA VAL A 158 -1.83 -6.24 -22.35
C VAL A 158 -1.12 -6.19 -23.71
N ASN A 159 -1.83 -6.49 -24.80
CA ASN A 159 -1.26 -6.49 -26.16
C ASN A 159 -0.96 -5.08 -26.63
N PHE A 160 -1.82 -4.12 -26.29
CA PHE A 160 -1.57 -2.70 -26.55
C PHE A 160 -0.31 -2.23 -25.79
N CYS A 161 -0.21 -2.52 -24.50
CA CYS A 161 0.96 -2.15 -23.71
C CYS A 161 2.25 -2.77 -24.27
N LYS A 162 2.24 -4.04 -24.68
CA LYS A 162 3.39 -4.71 -25.32
C LYS A 162 3.76 -4.06 -26.66
N LYS A 163 2.78 -3.81 -27.53
CA LYS A 163 2.98 -3.21 -28.85
C LYS A 163 3.64 -1.84 -28.78
N PHE A 164 3.21 -1.02 -27.82
CA PHE A 164 3.73 0.34 -27.62
C PHE A 164 4.87 0.42 -26.58
N LYS A 165 5.37 -0.72 -26.09
CA LYS A 165 6.46 -0.79 -25.09
C LYS A 165 6.15 0.01 -23.81
N LEU A 166 4.88 0.02 -23.40
CA LEU A 166 4.40 0.65 -22.18
C LEU A 166 4.67 -0.27 -20.99
N TRP A 167 5.94 -0.54 -20.70
CA TRP A 167 6.37 -1.57 -19.75
C TRP A 167 5.84 -1.37 -18.34
N TYR A 168 5.80 -0.12 -17.85
CA TYR A 168 5.20 0.22 -16.55
C TYR A 168 3.69 -0.07 -16.51
N GLY A 169 2.96 0.25 -17.58
CA GLY A 169 1.53 -0.07 -17.67
C GLY A 169 1.31 -1.58 -17.74
N LEU A 170 2.14 -2.27 -18.52
CA LEU A 170 2.13 -3.72 -18.64
C LEU A 170 2.39 -4.40 -17.29
N SER A 171 3.42 -3.96 -16.56
CA SER A 171 3.83 -4.55 -15.29
C SER A 171 2.72 -4.43 -14.24
N LYS A 172 2.19 -3.23 -14.03
CA LYS A 172 1.08 -2.98 -13.07
C LYS A 172 -0.17 -3.77 -13.44
N THR A 173 -0.52 -3.81 -14.72
CA THR A 173 -1.66 -4.60 -15.21
C THR A 173 -1.48 -6.10 -14.91
N LEU A 174 -0.32 -6.65 -15.24
CA LEU A 174 -0.06 -8.08 -15.06
C LEU A 174 0.09 -8.46 -13.58
N ALA A 175 0.78 -7.63 -12.79
CA ALA A 175 0.96 -7.87 -11.36
C ALA A 175 -0.38 -7.84 -10.61
N GLU A 176 -1.26 -6.89 -10.93
CA GLU A 176 -2.60 -6.83 -10.33
C GLU A 176 -3.46 -8.02 -10.79
N LYS A 177 -3.41 -8.43 -12.06
CA LYS A 177 -4.11 -9.63 -12.55
C LYS A 177 -3.63 -10.89 -11.83
N THR A 178 -2.33 -11.05 -11.66
CA THR A 178 -1.72 -12.14 -10.88
C THR A 178 -2.24 -12.12 -9.44
N ALA A 179 -2.35 -10.92 -8.85
CA ALA A 179 -2.84 -10.78 -7.49
C ALA A 179 -4.29 -11.27 -7.33
N TRP A 180 -5.18 -10.82 -8.22
CA TRP A 180 -6.56 -11.27 -8.22
C TRP A 180 -6.68 -12.78 -8.48
N ALA A 181 -5.91 -13.31 -9.43
CA ALA A 181 -5.92 -14.74 -9.74
C ALA A 181 -5.56 -15.59 -8.50
N LEU A 182 -4.48 -15.24 -7.81
CA LEU A 182 -4.05 -15.95 -6.59
C LEU A 182 -5.05 -15.82 -5.45
N ALA A 183 -5.61 -14.62 -5.24
CA ALA A 183 -6.62 -14.41 -4.20
C ALA A 183 -7.88 -15.25 -4.44
N MET A 184 -8.33 -15.37 -5.70
CA MET A 184 -9.48 -16.19 -6.07
C MET A 184 -9.21 -17.69 -5.96
N ASP A 185 -8.01 -18.14 -6.36
CA ASP A 185 -7.63 -19.55 -6.34
C ASP A 185 -7.47 -20.09 -4.91
N ARG A 186 -6.86 -19.31 -4.02
CA ARG A 186 -6.55 -19.75 -2.66
C ARG A 186 -7.65 -19.44 -1.64
N GLY A 187 -8.50 -18.43 -1.88
CA GLY A 187 -9.60 -18.06 -0.99
C GLY A 187 -9.18 -17.68 0.45
N CYS A 188 -7.89 -17.46 0.68
CA CYS A 188 -7.26 -17.42 2.01
C CYS A 188 -7.13 -16.01 2.60
N PHE A 189 -7.23 -14.95 1.78
CA PHE A 189 -7.19 -13.57 2.25
C PHE A 189 -8.11 -12.66 1.44
N CYS A 190 -8.63 -11.62 2.09
CA CYS A 190 -9.37 -10.56 1.41
C CYS A 190 -8.36 -9.63 0.72
N LEU A 191 -8.28 -9.71 -0.62
CA LEU A 191 -7.48 -8.80 -1.42
C LEU A 191 -8.24 -7.48 -1.66
N ARG A 192 -7.59 -6.36 -1.39
CA ARG A 192 -8.01 -5.04 -1.87
C ARG A 192 -6.90 -4.43 -2.71
N SER A 193 -7.20 -4.19 -3.98
CA SER A 193 -6.38 -3.34 -4.84
C SER A 193 -6.72 -1.87 -4.55
N ILE A 194 -5.71 -1.04 -4.28
CA ILE A 194 -5.85 0.41 -4.31
C ILE A 194 -5.09 0.95 -5.51
N LEU A 195 -5.77 1.76 -6.32
CA LEU A 195 -5.18 2.48 -7.43
C LEU A 195 -4.40 3.68 -6.89
N CYS A 196 -3.08 3.66 -7.07
CA CYS A 196 -2.28 4.88 -6.99
C CYS A 196 -2.31 5.56 -8.36
N PHE A 197 -2.88 6.76 -8.45
CA PHE A 197 -2.70 7.57 -9.64
C PHE A 197 -1.20 7.83 -9.83
N ASN A 198 -0.70 7.46 -11.01
CA ASN A 198 0.70 7.66 -11.36
C ASN A 198 1.08 9.12 -11.11
N HIS A 199 2.13 9.29 -10.29
CA HIS A 199 2.46 10.49 -9.52
C HIS A 199 1.59 10.74 -8.27
N VAL A 200 2.01 10.02 -7.24
CA VAL A 200 2.06 10.41 -5.84
C VAL A 200 0.73 10.36 -5.06
N VAL A 201 0.70 9.46 -4.07
CA VAL A 201 0.14 9.78 -2.75
C VAL A 201 1.02 10.89 -2.17
N ASN A 202 0.87 12.12 -2.70
CA ASN A 202 1.77 13.25 -2.38
C ASN A 202 1.41 13.88 -1.04
N CYS A 203 0.21 13.59 -0.55
CA CYS A 203 -0.33 14.20 0.66
C CYS A 203 -0.63 13.14 1.71
N ASN A 204 -0.34 13.54 2.94
CA ASN A 204 -0.64 12.81 4.17
C ASN A 204 -2.12 12.37 4.23
N GLU A 205 -3.03 13.16 3.67
CA GLU A 205 -4.47 12.88 3.61
C GLU A 205 -4.84 11.61 2.85
N ASP A 206 -4.19 11.33 1.72
CA ASP A 206 -4.49 10.14 0.91
C ASP A 206 -4.01 8.86 1.60
N ALA A 207 -2.85 8.92 2.27
CA ALA A 207 -2.36 7.84 3.14
C ALA A 207 -3.29 7.62 4.34
N VAL A 208 -3.84 8.70 4.92
CA VAL A 208 -4.82 8.65 6.02
C VAL A 208 -6.16 8.09 5.56
N LYS A 209 -6.60 8.40 4.34
CA LYS A 209 -7.85 7.92 3.73
C LYS A 209 -7.75 6.43 3.41
N LEU A 210 -6.62 6.01 2.84
CA LEU A 210 -6.22 4.61 2.73
C LEU A 210 -6.30 3.93 4.10
N ALA A 211 -5.55 4.42 5.09
CA ALA A 211 -5.52 3.85 6.44
C ALA A 211 -6.92 3.82 7.10
N LYS A 212 -7.85 4.72 6.75
CA LYS A 212 -9.26 4.69 7.21
C LYS A 212 -10.09 3.62 6.50
N MET A 213 -9.93 3.44 5.19
CA MET A 213 -10.59 2.35 4.43
C MET A 213 -10.19 0.94 4.90
N LEU A 214 -9.08 0.85 5.60
CA LEU A 214 -8.45 -0.38 6.08
C LEU A 214 -8.92 -0.81 7.48
N LEU A 215 -9.68 0.05 8.18
CA LEU A 215 -10.25 -0.25 9.50
C LEU A 215 -11.72 -0.69 9.40
N PRO A 216 -12.19 -1.57 10.32
CA PRO A 216 -13.63 -1.76 10.51
C PRO A 216 -14.31 -0.44 10.93
N PRO A 217 -15.61 -0.25 10.64
CA PRO A 217 -16.28 1.05 10.64
C PRO A 217 -16.52 1.69 12.03
N ASP A 218 -15.89 1.23 13.11
CA ASP A 218 -16.14 1.77 14.44
C ASP A 218 -14.85 2.22 15.15
N VAL A 219 -14.49 3.49 14.94
CA VAL A 219 -13.99 4.41 15.98
C VAL A 219 -14.28 5.83 15.50
N SER A 220 -15.49 6.32 15.76
CA SER A 220 -15.99 7.64 15.33
C SER A 220 -15.43 8.82 16.16
N SER A 221 -14.42 8.62 17.00
CA SER A 221 -14.03 9.61 18.04
C SER A 221 -12.70 10.35 17.80
N LEU A 222 -11.97 10.10 16.71
CA LEU A 222 -10.68 10.78 16.47
C LEU A 222 -10.75 12.05 15.60
N THR A 223 -11.93 12.43 15.08
CA THR A 223 -12.06 13.65 14.25
C THR A 223 -12.10 14.94 15.07
N GLN A 224 -12.29 14.89 16.40
CA GLN A 224 -12.40 16.10 17.22
C GLN A 224 -11.06 16.73 17.61
N TYR A 225 -9.93 16.05 17.43
CA TYR A 225 -8.62 16.59 17.80
C TYR A 225 -8.01 17.53 16.73
N TYR A 226 -8.44 17.42 15.47
CA TYR A 226 -7.85 18.20 14.37
C TYR A 226 -8.51 19.57 14.14
N SER A 227 -9.79 19.75 14.48
CA SER A 227 -10.45 21.06 14.34
C SER A 227 -9.96 22.11 15.34
N ARG A 228 -9.12 21.73 16.32
CA ARG A 228 -8.57 22.64 17.33
C ARG A 228 -7.17 23.15 16.98
N GLY A 229 -6.46 22.48 16.06
CA GLY A 229 -5.10 22.88 15.64
C GLY A 229 -5.07 23.98 14.57
N GLU A 230 -6.13 24.10 13.75
CA GLU A 230 -6.20 25.13 12.69
C GLU A 230 -6.54 26.53 13.23
N GLN A 231 -7.22 26.65 14.37
CA GLN A 231 -7.56 27.97 14.93
C GLN A 231 -6.36 28.64 15.63
N ASP A 232 -5.45 27.86 16.21
CA ASP A 232 -4.29 28.39 16.94
C ASP A 232 -3.15 28.84 16.02
N GLY A 233 -3.06 28.29 14.79
CA GLY A 233 -2.04 28.64 13.80
C GLY A 233 -2.35 29.95 13.04
N VAL A 234 -3.62 30.21 12.74
CA VAL A 234 -4.04 31.41 11.97
C VAL A 234 -3.88 32.69 12.79
N THR A 235 -3.99 32.61 14.12
CA THR A 235 -3.91 33.79 15.00
C THR A 235 -2.47 34.26 15.21
N LYS A 236 -1.47 33.37 15.11
CA LYS A 236 -0.05 33.72 15.30
C LYS A 236 0.61 34.34 14.07
N ASN A 237 0.21 33.92 12.86
CA ASN A 237 0.80 34.48 11.63
C ASN A 237 0.41 35.95 11.36
N LYS A 238 -0.76 36.40 11.83
CA LYS A 238 -1.18 37.80 11.65
C LYS A 238 -0.48 38.80 12.58
N GLN A 239 0.13 38.36 13.69
CA GLN A 239 0.88 39.26 14.57
C GLN A 239 2.35 39.44 14.14
N GLN A 240 2.90 38.50 13.38
CA GLN A 240 4.30 38.56 12.95
C GLN A 240 4.50 39.41 11.68
N GLU A 241 3.52 39.44 10.77
CA GLU A 241 3.58 40.28 9.56
C GLU A 241 3.40 41.78 9.84
N ALA A 242 2.81 42.17 10.98
CA ALA A 242 2.65 43.58 11.35
C ALA A 242 3.93 44.24 11.92
N GLN A 243 4.94 43.46 12.31
CA GLN A 243 6.18 43.98 12.90
C GLN A 243 7.34 44.16 11.92
N GLN A 244 7.21 43.72 10.66
CA GLN A 244 8.25 43.87 9.64
C GLN A 244 8.05 45.04 8.67
N ALA A 245 6.96 45.82 8.81
CA ALA A 245 6.67 46.95 7.92
C ALA A 245 7.11 48.33 8.44
N HIS A 246 7.79 48.42 9.60
CA HIS A 246 8.19 49.68 10.24
C HIS A 246 9.61 49.65 10.85
N GLY A 247 10.59 49.07 10.14
CA GLY A 247 12.01 49.12 10.48
C GLY A 247 12.85 49.62 9.33
#